data_AF-A0A5J6LEN3-F1
#
_entry.id   AF-A0A5J6LEN3-F1
#
_cell.length_a   1.000
_cell.length_b   1.000
_cell.length_c   1.000
_cell.angle_alpha   90.00
_cell.angle_beta   90.00
_cell.angle_gamma   90.00
#
_symmetry.space_group_name_H-M   'P 1'
#
loop_
_entity.id
_entity.type
_entity.pdbx_description
1 polymer ?
#
loop_
_entity_poly.entity_id
_entity_poly.type
_entity_poly.pdbx_seq_one_letter_code
_entity_poly.pdbx_strand_id
1 'polypeptide(L)'
;MTDITLQADTAYEKLIRLEASADTSSDELFCCAYLLGHLSLINGQEFIDSASLDQLMHDSLQQAFTIDRLSDQDKTAIVALWDSLSLSSDRD
;
A
#
# COMPACT_ATOMS: atom_id res chain seq x y z
N MET A 1 -0.36 19.14 -10.10
CA MET A 1 -0.69 17.84 -10.72
C MET A 1 0.16 16.83 -9.97
N THR A 2 -0.43 16.13 -9.02
CA THR A 2 0.29 15.14 -8.22
C THR A 2 0.44 13.92 -9.12
N ASP A 3 1.68 13.56 -9.43
CA ASP A 3 1.96 12.44 -10.31
C ASP A 3 1.77 11.16 -9.50
N ILE A 4 0.60 10.51 -9.66
CA ILE A 4 0.21 9.30 -8.92
C ILE A 4 1.28 8.22 -9.09
N THR A 5 1.86 8.12 -10.29
CA THR A 5 2.96 7.19 -10.60
C THR A 5 4.18 7.48 -9.73
N LEU A 6 4.59 8.75 -9.62
CA LEU A 6 5.71 9.13 -8.74
C LEU A 6 5.42 8.82 -7.25
N GLN A 7 4.19 9.05 -6.80
CA GLN A 7 3.79 8.72 -5.43
C GLN A 7 3.80 7.21 -5.18
N ALA A 8 3.32 6.43 -6.15
CA ALA A 8 3.27 4.98 -6.08
C ALA A 8 4.69 4.38 -6.10
N ASP A 9 5.57 4.89 -6.96
CA ASP A 9 6.98 4.50 -7.00
C ASP A 9 7.67 4.82 -5.67
N THR A 10 7.41 6.00 -5.09
CA THR A 10 7.95 6.38 -3.78
C THR A 10 7.45 5.45 -2.68
N ALA A 11 6.15 5.11 -2.67
CA ALA A 11 5.57 4.18 -1.72
C ALA A 11 6.15 2.76 -1.89
N TYR A 12 6.35 2.34 -3.13
CA TYR A 12 6.95 1.06 -3.48
C TYR A 12 8.37 0.95 -2.93
N GLU A 13 9.22 1.95 -3.14
CA GLU A 13 10.58 1.97 -2.60
C GLU A 13 10.60 1.95 -1.07
N LYS A 14 9.69 2.67 -0.40
CA LYS A 14 9.58 2.65 1.06
C LYS A 14 9.23 1.25 1.57
N LEU A 15 8.28 0.56 0.93
CA LEU A 15 7.88 -0.80 1.29
C LEU A 15 9.02 -1.80 1.09
N ILE A 16 9.78 -1.71 -0.01
CA ILE A 16 10.95 -2.56 -0.23
C ILE A 16 12.01 -2.35 0.88
N ARG A 17 12.24 -1.12 1.31
CA ARG A 17 13.15 -0.84 2.43
C ARG A 17 12.63 -1.39 3.75
N LEU A 18 11.33 -1.25 4.01
CA LEU A 18 10.68 -1.82 5.19
C LEU A 18 10.79 -3.33 5.21
N GLU A 19 10.45 -4.00 4.11
CA GLU A 19 10.61 -5.45 3.93
C GLU A 19 12.05 -5.90 4.19
N ALA A 20 13.04 -5.19 3.63
CA ALA A 20 14.45 -5.48 3.85
C ALA A 20 14.93 -5.24 5.30
N SER A 21 14.24 -4.37 6.04
CA SER A 21 14.55 -4.06 7.45
C SER A 21 13.73 -4.87 8.46
N ALA A 22 12.68 -5.58 8.02
CA ALA A 22 11.82 -6.40 8.84
C ALA A 22 12.60 -7.67 9.23
N ASP A 23 13.40 -7.57 10.29
CA ASP A 23 14.45 -8.52 10.63
C ASP A 23 13.96 -9.96 10.96
N THR A 24 12.65 -10.22 11.04
CA THR A 24 12.03 -11.57 11.12
C THR A 24 10.51 -11.56 11.33
N SER A 25 9.86 -10.40 11.39
CA SER A 25 8.42 -10.33 11.65
C SER A 25 7.63 -10.79 10.41
N SER A 26 7.23 -12.07 10.42
CA SER A 26 6.47 -12.70 9.33
C SER A 26 5.23 -11.89 8.94
N ASP A 27 4.63 -11.19 9.90
CA ASP A 27 3.43 -10.36 9.69
C ASP A 27 3.77 -9.06 8.96
N GLU A 28 4.91 -8.43 9.27
CA GLU A 28 5.36 -7.20 8.57
C GLU A 28 5.78 -7.52 7.13
N LEU A 29 6.50 -8.62 6.93
CA LEU A 29 6.87 -9.11 5.60
C LEU A 29 5.62 -9.41 4.77
N PHE A 30 4.62 -10.07 5.38
CA PHE A 30 3.33 -10.32 4.74
C PHE A 30 2.63 -9.01 4.34
N CYS A 31 2.51 -8.04 5.26
CA CYS A 31 1.87 -6.76 4.97
C CYS A 31 2.60 -6.00 3.87
N CYS A 32 3.95 -5.99 3.88
CA CYS A 32 4.74 -5.35 2.83
C CYS A 32 4.51 -6.00 1.47
N ALA A 33 4.62 -7.32 1.38
CA ALA A 33 4.40 -8.07 0.14
C ALA A 33 2.97 -7.87 -0.41
N TYR A 34 1.98 -7.83 0.48
CA TYR A 34 0.59 -7.61 0.09
C TYR A 34 0.39 -6.20 -0.51
N LEU A 35 0.88 -5.15 0.17
CA LEU A 35 0.80 -3.78 -0.32
C LEU A 35 1.59 -3.57 -1.63
N LEU A 36 2.76 -4.17 -1.76
CA LEU A 36 3.55 -4.14 -3.00
C LEU A 36 2.78 -4.74 -4.18
N GLY A 37 2.04 -5.83 -3.95
CA GLY A 37 1.16 -6.43 -4.95
C GLY A 37 0.08 -5.45 -5.42
N HIS A 38 -0.58 -4.77 -4.49
CA HIS A 38 -1.61 -3.77 -4.81
C HIS A 38 -1.06 -2.53 -5.51
N LEU A 39 0.12 -2.03 -5.11
CA LEU A 39 0.79 -0.93 -5.80
C LEU A 39 1.12 -1.28 -7.25
N SER A 40 1.59 -2.50 -7.50
CA SER A 40 1.88 -2.98 -8.85
C SER A 40 0.63 -2.99 -9.75
N LEU A 41 -0.52 -3.37 -9.19
CA LEU A 41 -1.81 -3.31 -9.90
C LEU A 41 -2.22 -1.86 -10.22
N ILE A 42 -2.07 -0.95 -9.26
CA ILE A 42 -2.42 0.47 -9.42
C ILE A 42 -1.52 1.13 -10.47
N ASN A 43 -0.20 0.88 -10.43
CA ASN A 43 0.75 1.38 -11.43
C ASN A 43 0.45 0.89 -12.86
N GLY A 44 -0.21 -0.25 -13.01
CA GLY A 44 -0.62 -0.80 -14.31
C GLY A 44 -1.94 -0.24 -14.86
N GLN A 45 -2.65 0.61 -14.12
CA GLN A 45 -3.95 1.15 -14.51
C GLN A 45 -3.84 2.54 -15.14
N GLU A 46 -4.64 2.80 -16.17
CA GLU A 46 -4.83 4.17 -16.67
C GLU A 46 -5.76 4.92 -15.71
N PHE A 47 -5.25 5.98 -15.08
CA PHE A 47 -6.00 6.77 -14.12
C PHE A 47 -7.00 7.67 -14.84
N ILE A 48 -8.29 7.38 -14.67
CA ILE A 48 -9.37 8.29 -15.08
C ILE A 48 -9.50 9.34 -13.98
N ASP A 49 -9.27 10.60 -14.38
CA ASP A 49 -9.00 11.78 -13.55
C ASP A 49 -9.77 11.89 -12.22
N SER A 50 -9.08 12.44 -11.21
CA SER A 50 -9.49 12.89 -9.85
C SER A 50 -9.31 11.98 -8.63
N ALA A 51 -8.91 10.70 -8.77
CA ALA A 51 -8.59 9.86 -7.62
C ALA A 51 -7.16 10.12 -7.08
N SER A 52 -6.97 10.09 -5.77
CA SER A 52 -5.63 10.09 -5.14
C SER A 52 -5.08 8.67 -5.06
N LEU A 53 -3.75 8.52 -4.98
CA LEU A 53 -3.12 7.21 -4.75
C LEU A 53 -3.68 6.51 -3.51
N ASP A 54 -3.92 7.28 -2.45
CA ASP A 54 -4.48 6.77 -1.20
C ASP A 54 -5.87 6.17 -1.41
N GLN A 55 -6.76 6.88 -2.13
CA GLN A 55 -8.09 6.37 -2.47
C GLN A 55 -8.00 5.10 -3.32
N LEU A 56 -7.12 5.09 -4.33
CA LEU A 56 -6.91 3.93 -5.20
C LEU A 56 -6.42 2.71 -4.41
N MET A 57 -5.53 2.92 -3.44
CA MET A 57 -5.06 1.85 -2.56
C MET A 57 -6.17 1.32 -1.66
N HIS A 58 -6.89 2.20 -0.97
CA HIS A 58 -8.00 1.79 -0.11
C HIS A 58 -9.09 1.06 -0.88
N ASP A 59 -9.45 1.51 -2.08
CA ASP A 59 -10.43 0.83 -2.95
C ASP A 59 -9.93 -0.55 -3.40
N SER A 60 -8.64 -0.68 -3.73
CA SER A 60 -8.00 -1.94 -4.12
C SER A 60 -7.99 -2.94 -2.96
N LEU A 61 -7.63 -2.48 -1.77
CA LEU A 61 -7.62 -3.29 -0.54
C LEU A 61 -9.02 -3.71 -0.11
N GLN A 62 -10.00 -2.80 -0.14
CA GLN A 62 -11.38 -3.12 0.22
C GLN A 62 -11.94 -4.21 -0.70
N GLN A 63 -11.71 -4.11 -2.02
CA GLN A 63 -12.12 -5.14 -2.95
C GLN A 63 -11.46 -6.49 -2.63
N ALA A 64 -10.16 -6.50 -2.40
CA ALA A 64 -9.45 -7.74 -2.09
C ALA A 64 -9.88 -8.35 -0.76
N PHE A 65 -10.12 -7.55 0.28
CA PHE A 65 -10.59 -8.02 1.58
C PHE A 65 -11.98 -8.68 1.57
N THR A 66 -12.80 -8.43 0.54
CA THR A 66 -14.08 -9.12 0.35
C THR A 66 -13.92 -10.52 -0.26
N ILE A 67 -12.82 -10.77 -0.96
CA ILE A 67 -12.52 -12.02 -1.67
C ILE A 67 -11.57 -12.89 -0.84
N ASP A 68 -10.50 -12.27 -0.34
CA ASP A 68 -9.46 -12.91 0.42
C ASP A 68 -9.94 -13.22 1.85
N ARG A 69 -9.64 -14.42 2.32
CA ARG A 69 -9.97 -14.87 3.68
C ARG A 69 -8.92 -14.41 4.69
N LEU A 70 -8.63 -13.12 4.70
CA LEU A 70 -7.75 -12.50 5.69
C LEU A 70 -8.48 -12.34 7.02
N SER A 71 -7.75 -12.47 8.13
CA SER A 71 -8.30 -12.17 9.44
C SER A 71 -8.50 -10.66 9.60
N ASP A 72 -9.36 -10.25 10.53
CA ASP A 72 -9.54 -8.83 10.85
C ASP A 72 -8.23 -8.18 11.35
N GLN A 73 -7.36 -8.98 11.97
CA GLN A 73 -6.05 -8.54 12.42
C GLN A 73 -5.14 -8.22 11.23
N ASP A 74 -5.08 -9.10 10.22
CA ASP A 74 -4.28 -8.88 9.01
C ASP A 74 -4.76 -7.65 8.25
N LYS A 75 -6.09 -7.52 8.07
CA LYS A 75 -6.70 -6.36 7.40
C LYS A 75 -6.33 -5.05 8.10
N THR A 76 -6.40 -5.04 9.43
CA THR A 76 -6.05 -3.88 10.25
C THR A 76 -4.57 -3.55 10.12
N ALA A 77 -3.69 -4.57 10.16
CA ALA A 77 -2.25 -4.39 10.05
C ALA A 77 -1.83 -3.83 8.68
N ILE A 78 -2.41 -4.37 7.59
CA ILE A 78 -2.16 -3.90 6.21
C ILE A 78 -2.55 -2.43 6.06
N VAL A 79 -3.75 -2.06 6.50
CA VAL A 79 -4.24 -0.67 6.40
C VAL A 79 -3.38 0.27 7.26
N ALA A 80 -3.07 -0.12 8.49
CA ALA A 80 -2.23 0.70 9.38
C ALA A 80 -0.83 0.93 8.80
N LEU A 81 -0.24 -0.08 8.15
CA LEU A 81 1.06 0.06 7.48
C LEU A 81 0.98 1.04 6.32
N TRP A 82 -0.07 0.95 5.49
CA TRP A 82 -0.29 1.90 4.39
C TRP A 82 -0.46 3.33 4.89
N ASP A 83 -1.32 3.54 5.88
CA ASP A 83 -1.57 4.88 6.44
C ASP A 83 -0.29 5.48 7.04
N SER A 84 0.56 4.67 7.67
CA SER A 84 1.86 5.12 8.17
C SER A 84 2.77 5.64 7.05
N LEU A 85 2.70 5.07 5.84
CA LEU A 85 3.48 5.50 4.69
C LEU A 85 2.97 6.80 4.06
N SER A 86 1.64 7.02 4.07
CA SER A 86 1.00 8.23 3.55
C SER A 86 1.18 9.41 4.51
N LEU A 87 1.02 9.19 5.82
CA LEU A 87 1.28 10.19 6.89
C LEU A 87 2.77 10.61 6.97
N SER A 88 3.68 9.72 6.59
CA SER A 88 5.12 10.04 6.51
C SER A 88 5.45 11.01 5.36
N SER A 89 4.50 11.33 4.47
CA SER A 89 4.71 12.27 3.37
C SER A 89 4.30 13.72 3.68
N ASP A 90 3.66 13.98 4.84
CA ASP A 90 3.11 15.29 5.24
C ASP A 90 3.87 15.95 6.42
N ARG A 91 5.03 15.42 6.83
CA ARG A 91 5.88 16.00 7.88
C ARG A 91 7.23 16.45 7.32
N ASP A 92 7.22 17.51 6.53
CA ASP A 92 8.36 18.45 6.38
C ASP A 92 7.83 19.90 6.24
#